data_AF-A0A965WSA6-F1
#
_entry.id   AF-A0A965WSA6-F1
#
_cell.length_a   1.000
_cell.length_b   1.000
_cell.length_c   1.000
_cell.angle_alpha   90.00
_cell.angle_beta   90.00
_cell.angle_gamma   90.00
#
_symmetry.space_group_name_H-M   'P 1'
#
loop_
_entity.id
_entity.type
_entity.pdbx_description
1 polymer ?
#
loop_
_entity_poly.entity_id
_entity_poly.type
_entity_poly.pdbx_seq_one_letter_code
_entity_poly.pdbx_strand_id
1 'polypeptide(L)'
;MVHDINDKNILRIGNSIAYILKYIEKTGEKIVYSRGLHMYLISDVEENDVATRTGREDSKLLLFDNFKCWDNGEYVGEISPEVKQRLRTTN
;
A
#
# COMPACT_ATOMS: atom_id res chain seq x y z
N MET A 1 26.60 -36.84 8.72
CA MET A 1 25.86 -36.27 9.87
C MET A 1 25.51 -34.78 9.73
N VAL A 2 26.10 -34.03 8.79
CA VAL A 2 25.87 -32.58 8.65
C VAL A 2 24.64 -32.21 7.79
N HIS A 3 24.14 -33.13 6.97
CA HIS A 3 22.97 -32.88 6.10
C HIS A 3 21.62 -32.84 6.84
N ASP A 4 21.46 -33.63 7.91
CA ASP A 4 20.17 -33.87 8.59
C ASP A 4 19.76 -32.75 9.58
N ILE A 5 20.70 -31.90 10.00
CA ILE A 5 20.44 -30.76 10.89
C ILE A 5 19.79 -29.60 10.12
N ASN A 6 20.16 -29.42 8.85
CA ASN A 6 19.64 -28.34 8.02
C ASN A 6 18.16 -28.59 7.67
N ASP A 7 17.79 -29.84 7.37
CA ASP A 7 16.41 -30.22 7.02
C ASP A 7 15.45 -30.05 8.21
N LYS A 8 15.88 -30.39 9.42
CA LYS A 8 15.09 -30.19 10.65
C LYS A 8 14.87 -28.73 10.96
N ASN A 9 15.84 -27.86 10.67
CA ASN A 9 15.71 -26.41 10.84
C ASN A 9 14.77 -25.81 9.80
N ILE A 10 14.85 -26.23 8.54
CA ILE A 10 13.92 -25.80 7.47
C ILE A 10 12.49 -26.19 7.83
N LEU A 11 12.27 -27.42 8.32
CA LEU A 11 10.95 -27.89 8.74
C LEU A 11 10.39 -27.08 9.92
N ARG A 12 11.24 -26.75 10.90
CA ARG A 12 10.85 -25.90 12.04
C ARG A 12 10.44 -24.50 11.59
N ILE A 13 11.21 -23.87 10.71
CA ILE A 13 10.91 -22.55 10.17
C ILE A 13 9.60 -22.57 9.39
N GLY A 14 9.39 -23.58 8.54
CA GLY A 14 8.14 -23.76 7.79
C GLY A 14 6.93 -23.88 8.70
N ASN A 15 7.03 -24.68 9.76
CA ASN A 15 5.96 -24.85 10.75
C ASN A 15 5.65 -23.55 11.52
N SER A 16 6.68 -22.78 11.89
CA SER A 16 6.51 -21.48 12.55
C SER A 16 5.83 -20.46 11.63
N ILE A 17 6.21 -20.41 10.35
CA ILE A 17 5.58 -19.53 9.36
C ILE A 17 4.11 -19.92 9.18
N ALA A 18 3.81 -21.20 8.97
CA ALA A 18 2.44 -21.68 8.80
C ALA A 18 1.56 -21.37 10.02
N TYR A 19 2.12 -21.47 11.23
CA TYR A 19 1.40 -21.11 12.44
C TYR A 19 1.06 -19.62 12.48
N ILE A 20 2.00 -18.73 12.16
CA ILE A 20 1.76 -17.28 12.11
C ILE A 20 0.67 -16.95 11.08
N LEU A 21 0.78 -17.48 9.86
CA LEU A 21 -0.18 -17.27 8.77
C LEU A 21 -1.60 -17.67 9.19
N LYS A 22 -1.76 -18.82 9.85
CA LYS A 22 -3.05 -19.31 10.34
C LYS A 22 -3.77 -18.33 11.27
N TYR A 23 -3.05 -17.58 12.10
CA TYR A 23 -3.69 -16.61 13.00
C TYR A 23 -4.03 -15.30 12.33
N ILE A 24 -3.19 -14.83 11.41
CA ILE A 24 -3.47 -13.64 10.58
C ILE A 24 -4.72 -13.89 9.72
N GLU A 25 -4.86 -15.08 9.15
CA GLU A 25 -6.07 -15.44 8.37
C GLU A 25 -7.32 -15.51 9.25
N LYS A 26 -7.20 -16.02 10.48
CA LYS A 26 -8.34 -16.11 11.42
C LYS A 26 -8.89 -14.75 11.85
N THR A 27 -8.05 -13.73 11.93
CA THR A 27 -8.46 -12.36 12.28
C THR A 27 -9.02 -11.59 11.08
N GLY A 28 -9.06 -12.21 9.89
CA GLY A 28 -9.47 -11.54 8.65
C GLY A 28 -8.45 -10.53 8.15
N GLU A 29 -7.24 -10.54 8.69
CA GLU A 29 -6.17 -9.64 8.30
C GLU A 29 -5.54 -10.12 6.97
N LYS A 30 -5.23 -9.16 6.10
CA LYS A 30 -4.60 -9.44 4.80
C LYS A 30 -3.11 -9.19 4.89
N ILE A 31 -2.30 -10.18 4.52
CA ILE A 31 -0.86 -9.99 4.37
C ILE A 31 -0.61 -9.27 3.06
N VAL A 32 -0.12 -8.03 3.15
CA VAL A 32 0.22 -7.22 1.99
C VAL A 32 1.74 -7.10 1.90
N TYR A 33 2.30 -7.56 0.79
CA TYR A 33 3.72 -7.37 0.47
C TYR A 33 3.88 -6.05 -0.29
N SER A 34 4.40 -5.02 0.37
CA SER A 34 4.49 -3.65 -0.19
C SER A 34 5.74 -3.39 -1.03
N ARG A 35 6.62 -4.39 -1.25
CA ARG A 35 7.88 -4.16 -1.97
C ARG A 35 7.58 -3.84 -3.44
N GLY A 36 7.76 -2.58 -3.83
CA GLY A 36 7.49 -2.06 -5.18
C GLY A 36 6.14 -1.36 -5.35
N LEU A 37 5.32 -1.24 -4.29
CA LEU A 37 4.16 -0.37 -4.33
C LEU A 37 4.64 1.06 -4.07
N HIS A 38 4.50 1.94 -5.05
CA HIS A 38 4.86 3.35 -4.89
C HIS A 38 4.09 3.93 -3.69
N MET A 39 4.83 4.33 -2.65
CA MET A 39 4.24 4.91 -1.43
C MET A 39 3.56 6.25 -1.69
N TYR A 40 3.90 6.91 -2.80
CA TYR A 40 3.44 8.25 -3.13
C TYR A 40 3.15 8.36 -4.63
N LEU A 41 1.93 8.83 -4.93
CA LEU A 41 1.50 9.26 -6.26
C LEU A 41 1.65 10.79 -6.30
N ILE A 42 2.09 11.32 -7.43
CA ILE A 42 2.16 12.77 -7.67
C ILE A 42 0.98 13.15 -8.55
N SER A 43 0.09 13.99 -8.03
CA SER A 43 -1.06 14.51 -8.74
C SER A 43 -1.48 15.85 -8.16
N ASP A 44 -1.98 16.75 -9.02
CA ASP A 44 -2.66 17.96 -8.57
C ASP A 44 -4.08 17.60 -8.07
N VAL A 45 -4.56 18.30 -7.05
CA VAL A 45 -5.86 18.04 -6.40
C VAL A 45 -6.73 19.29 -6.43
N GLU A 46 -8.00 19.15 -6.79
CA GLU A 46 -8.98 20.24 -6.74
C GLU A 46 -9.45 20.50 -5.30
N GLU A 47 -9.76 21.76 -4.99
CA GLU A 47 -10.24 22.14 -3.65
C GLU A 47 -11.53 21.39 -3.25
N ASN A 48 -12.42 21.13 -4.22
CA ASN A 48 -13.67 20.39 -3.99
C ASN A 48 -13.44 18.93 -3.57
N ASP A 49 -12.28 18.37 -3.85
CA ASP A 49 -11.91 17.00 -3.46
C ASP A 49 -11.27 16.94 -2.06
N VAL A 50 -11.00 18.09 -1.44
CA VAL A 50 -10.41 18.20 -0.10
C VAL A 50 -11.52 18.22 0.95
N ALA A 51 -11.60 17.15 1.74
CA ALA A 51 -12.52 17.07 2.87
C ALA A 51 -12.09 18.01 4.01
N THR A 52 -10.79 18.02 4.35
CA THR A 52 -10.22 18.96 5.32
C THR A 52 -8.69 19.01 5.23
N ARG A 53 -8.09 19.98 5.91
CA ARG A 53 -6.64 20.03 6.16
C ARG A 53 -6.31 19.37 7.49
N THR A 54 -5.14 18.77 7.60
CA THR A 54 -4.71 18.04 8.81
C THR A 54 -3.19 18.04 8.95
N GLY A 55 -2.68 17.52 10.06
CA GLY A 55 -1.25 17.49 10.38
C GLY A 55 -0.77 18.73 11.15
N ARG A 56 0.55 18.83 11.38
CA ARG A 56 1.14 20.05 11.95
C ARG A 56 1.01 21.16 10.92
N GLU A 57 0.49 22.30 11.37
CA GLU A 57 0.36 23.50 10.52
C GLU A 57 -0.43 23.24 9.22
N ASP A 58 -1.43 22.35 9.27
CA ASP A 58 -2.30 22.04 8.13
C ASP A 58 -1.54 21.55 6.88
N SER A 59 -0.39 20.91 7.10
CA SER A 59 0.54 20.49 6.03
C SER A 59 0.06 19.28 5.21
N LYS A 60 -1.07 18.67 5.56
CA LYS A 60 -1.62 17.49 4.87
C LYS A 60 -3.07 17.75 4.47
N LEU A 61 -3.50 17.09 3.41
CA LEU A 61 -4.88 17.11 2.94
C LEU A 61 -5.52 15.75 3.21
N LEU A 62 -6.75 15.77 3.73
CA LEU A 62 -7.64 14.61 3.72
C LEU A 62 -8.54 14.74 2.49
N LEU A 63 -8.51 13.74 1.61
CA LEU A 63 -9.25 13.74 0.36
C LEU A 63 -10.48 12.82 0.44
N PHE A 64 -11.51 13.10 -0.34
CA PHE A 64 -12.63 12.17 -0.52
C PHE A 64 -12.18 10.92 -1.28
N ASP A 65 -12.86 9.79 -1.05
CA ASP A 65 -12.51 8.50 -1.65
C ASP A 65 -12.58 8.50 -3.20
N ASN A 66 -13.35 9.42 -3.77
CA ASN A 66 -13.57 9.61 -5.19
C ASN A 66 -12.88 10.88 -5.75
N PHE A 67 -11.75 11.29 -5.17
CA PHE A 67 -11.03 12.47 -5.64
C PHE A 67 -10.55 12.33 -7.08
N LYS A 68 -10.51 13.45 -7.81
CA LYS A 68 -10.02 13.52 -9.18
C LYS A 68 -8.52 13.72 -9.21
N CYS A 69 -7.86 12.99 -10.09
CA CYS A 69 -6.43 13.08 -10.31
C CYS A 69 -6.14 13.88 -11.59
N TRP A 70 -5.19 14.81 -11.48
CA TRP A 70 -4.71 15.66 -12.54
C TRP A 70 -3.19 15.51 -12.70
N ASP A 71 -2.70 15.63 -13.94
CA ASP A 71 -1.27 15.65 -14.25
C ASP A 71 -0.92 16.88 -15.09
N ASN A 72 -0.21 17.85 -14.49
CA ASN A 72 0.15 19.13 -15.12
C ASN A 72 -1.06 19.87 -15.72
N GLY A 73 -2.21 19.85 -15.02
CA GLY A 73 -3.46 20.48 -15.46
C GLY A 73 -4.31 19.66 -16.44
N GLU A 74 -3.90 18.46 -16.84
CA GLU A 74 -4.72 17.54 -17.62
C GLU A 74 -5.49 16.58 -16.70
N TYR A 75 -6.78 16.40 -16.96
CA TYR A 75 -7.62 15.47 -16.21
C TYR A 75 -7.27 14.02 -16.55
N VAL A 76 -6.82 13.24 -15.57
CA VAL A 76 -6.43 11.84 -15.75
C VAL A 76 -7.60 10.89 -15.48
N GLY A 77 -8.40 11.20 -14.46
CA GLY A 77 -9.54 10.40 -14.02
C GLY A 77 -9.78 10.47 -12.50
N GLU A 78 -10.85 9.84 -12.05
CA GLU A 78 -11.11 9.58 -10.62
C GLU A 78 -10.15 8.51 -10.08
N ILE A 79 -9.76 8.60 -8.81
CA ILE A 79 -8.81 7.66 -8.22
C ILE A 79 -9.27 6.20 -8.34
N SER A 80 -8.49 5.40 -9.06
CA SER A 80 -8.75 3.97 -9.27
C SER A 80 -7.44 3.20 -9.47
N PRO A 81 -7.42 1.86 -9.38
CA PRO A 81 -6.22 1.08 -9.66
C PRO A 81 -5.62 1.32 -11.06
N GLU A 82 -6.46 1.66 -12.03
CA GLU A 82 -6.06 1.96 -13.42
C GLU A 82 -5.46 3.37 -13.51
N VAL A 83 -6.10 4.35 -12.87
CA VAL A 83 -5.59 5.73 -12.83
C VAL A 83 -4.26 5.81 -12.08
N LYS A 84 -4.10 5.06 -10.98
CA LYS A 84 -2.85 4.98 -10.22
C LYS A 84 -1.64 4.53 -11.06
N GLN A 85 -1.86 3.68 -12.07
CA GLN A 85 -0.79 3.23 -12.98
C GLN A 85 -0.38 4.29 -14.01
N ARG A 86 -1.27 5.24 -14.29
CA ARG A 86 -1.02 6.34 -15.24
C ARG A 86 -0.36 7.54 -14.59
N LEU A 87 -0.47 7.67 -13.27
CA LEU A 87 0.12 8.77 -12.51
C LEU A 87 1.64 8.59 -12.34
N ARG A 88 2.33 9.74 -12.26
CA ARG A 88 3.74 9.79 -11.91
C ARG A 88 3.91 9.32 -10.47
N THR A 89 4.96 8.55 -10.24
CA THR A 89 5.32 8.04 -8.92
C THR A 89 6.72 8.49 -8.56
N THR A 90 6.97 8.70 -7.27
CA THR A 90 8.32 8.90 -6.75
C THR A 90 8.84 7.59 -6.16
N ASN A 91 10.16 7.42 -6.21
CA ASN A 91 10.88 6.33 -5.56
C ASN A 91 11.22 6.69 -4.11
#